data_AF-A0A7Y9E512-F1
#
_entry.id   AF-A0A7Y9E512-F1
#
_cell.length_a   1.000
_cell.length_b   1.000
_cell.length_c   1.000
_cell.angle_alpha   90.00
_cell.angle_beta   90.00
_cell.angle_gamma   90.00
#
_symmetry.space_group_name_H-M   'P 1'
#
loop_
_entity.id
_entity.type
_entity.pdbx_description
1 polymer ?
#
loop_
_entity_poly.entity_id
_entity_poly.type
_entity_poly.pdbx_seq_one_letter_code
_entity_poly.pdbx_strand_id
1 'polypeptide(L)'
;MSDPNRPGHPEDQPPQGQPGLGPTPPPPPGQYGQYGQYGQYGQYGQPAQPPYGQPPYGGPGPLSQDEITWGSAAHWSALVAAFVALAFLGPLIVMLTKGTQSAYVRRQAVESLNFQLSILIYGIVSLALCLVLIGFLLLPIVGVVWLVFTILAAVRAGQGEEYHYPLTIRMVS
;
A
#
# COMPACT_ATOMS: atom_id res chain seq x y z
N MET A 1 -40.15 9.20 72.89
CA MET A 1 -38.84 8.53 72.96
C MET A 1 -38.38 8.27 71.53
N SER A 2 -37.36 8.99 71.07
CA SER A 2 -36.81 8.90 69.72
C SER A 2 -35.37 8.39 69.83
N ASP A 3 -35.04 7.36 69.06
CA ASP A 3 -33.82 6.57 69.13
C ASP A 3 -32.58 7.37 68.64
N PRO A 4 -31.48 7.49 69.43
CA PRO A 4 -30.30 8.28 69.08
C PRO A 4 -29.24 7.55 68.23
N ASN A 5 -29.49 6.36 67.68
CA ASN A 5 -28.46 5.56 66.99
C ASN A 5 -28.79 5.17 65.54
N ARG A 6 -28.99 6.15 64.66
CA ARG A 6 -29.02 5.92 63.19
C ARG A 6 -27.69 6.36 62.56
N PRO A 7 -26.90 5.45 61.95
CA PRO A 7 -25.71 5.81 61.18
C PRO A 7 -26.10 6.66 59.95
N GLY A 8 -25.37 7.76 59.73
CA GLY A 8 -25.58 8.69 58.63
C GLY A 8 -25.26 8.10 57.25
N HIS A 9 -26.01 8.54 56.24
CA HIS A 9 -25.79 8.24 54.82
C HIS A 9 -24.44 8.81 54.32
N PRO A 10 -23.69 8.10 53.47
CA PRO A 10 -22.50 8.64 52.82
C PRO A 10 -22.88 9.44 51.56
N GLU A 11 -23.25 10.71 51.72
CA GLU A 11 -23.54 11.60 50.57
C GLU A 11 -22.74 12.93 50.56
N ASP A 12 -21.73 13.10 51.42
CA ASP A 12 -20.91 14.33 51.46
C ASP A 12 -19.46 14.11 50.99
N GLN A 13 -19.27 13.62 49.75
CA GLN A 13 -17.98 13.73 49.06
C GLN A 13 -18.12 14.53 47.76
N PRO A 14 -17.45 15.69 47.61
CA PRO A 14 -17.41 16.39 46.33
C PRO A 14 -16.67 15.55 45.29
N PRO A 15 -17.09 15.58 44.00
CA PRO A 15 -16.44 14.80 42.96
C PRO A 15 -14.98 15.24 42.80
N GLN A 16 -14.05 14.28 42.92
CA GLN A 16 -12.65 14.51 42.60
C GLN A 16 -12.53 14.87 41.11
N GLY A 17 -12.02 16.07 40.83
CA GLY A 17 -11.82 16.56 39.47
C GLY A 17 -10.88 15.65 38.67
N GLN A 18 -11.26 15.37 37.41
CA GLN A 18 -10.38 14.72 36.44
C GLN A 18 -9.08 15.53 36.27
N PRO A 19 -7.89 14.91 36.23
CA PRO A 19 -6.68 15.60 35.80
C PRO A 19 -6.86 16.05 34.34
N GLY A 20 -6.90 17.37 34.12
CA GLY A 20 -7.06 17.96 32.80
C GLY A 20 -5.95 17.52 31.84
N LEU A 21 -6.33 17.01 30.67
CA LEU A 21 -5.43 16.84 29.54
C LEU A 21 -4.99 18.23 29.07
N GLY A 22 -3.79 18.67 29.48
CA GLY A 22 -3.17 19.86 28.91
C GLY A 22 -2.93 19.66 27.41
N PRO A 23 -2.96 20.72 26.59
CA PRO A 23 -2.65 20.62 25.17
C PRO A 23 -1.21 20.12 24.97
N THR A 24 -1.03 19.10 24.13
CA THR A 24 0.28 18.58 23.74
C THR A 24 1.06 19.65 22.98
N PRO A 25 2.38 19.79 23.20
CA PRO A 25 3.19 20.77 22.48
C PRO A 25 3.25 20.42 20.98
N PRO A 26 3.28 21.43 20.08
CA PRO A 26 3.40 21.17 18.65
C PRO A 26 4.78 20.57 18.34
N PRO A 27 4.86 19.67 17.34
CA PRO A 27 6.15 19.10 16.92
C PRO A 27 7.08 20.21 16.38
N PRO A 28 8.40 20.08 16.59
CA PRO A 28 9.36 21.08 16.12
C PRO A 28 9.36 21.18 14.58
N PRO A 29 9.49 22.39 14.00
CA PRO A 29 9.47 22.55 12.55
C PRO A 29 10.76 22.05 11.90
N GLY A 30 10.62 21.07 11.00
CA GLY A 30 11.55 20.83 9.91
C GLY A 30 12.79 19.99 10.23
N GLN A 31 12.73 18.72 9.88
CA GLN A 31 13.83 18.00 9.21
C GLN A 31 13.20 16.93 8.33
N TYR A 32 13.07 17.22 7.03
CA TYR A 32 12.73 16.23 6.01
C TYR A 32 13.96 15.30 5.91
N GLY A 33 13.94 14.22 6.68
CA GLY A 33 15.07 13.35 6.92
C GLY A 33 15.48 12.53 5.69
N GLN A 34 16.73 12.74 5.28
CA GLN A 34 17.69 11.76 4.79
C GLN A 34 17.38 10.30 5.18
N TYR A 35 17.12 9.43 4.19
CA TYR A 35 16.94 7.99 4.40
C TYR A 35 18.27 7.26 4.16
N GLY A 36 18.86 6.78 5.26
CA GLY A 36 19.98 5.85 5.25
C GLY A 36 20.43 5.54 6.67
N GLN A 37 20.78 4.28 6.92
CA GLN A 37 21.47 3.72 8.09
C GLN A 37 20.58 3.07 9.17
N TYR A 38 20.51 1.73 9.14
CA TYR A 38 20.07 0.91 10.27
C TYR A 38 21.30 0.26 10.92
N GLY A 39 21.71 0.83 12.06
CA GLY A 39 22.63 0.24 13.03
C GLY A 39 21.86 -0.14 14.30
N GLN A 40 22.10 -1.36 14.74
CA GLN A 40 21.63 -2.06 15.94
C GLN A 40 21.85 -1.28 17.26
N TYR A 41 20.81 -1.01 18.06
CA TYR A 41 20.95 -0.82 19.53
C TYR A 41 19.67 -1.17 20.30
N GLY A 42 19.80 -1.97 21.36
CA GLY A 42 19.04 -1.79 22.62
C GLY A 42 17.73 -2.56 22.81
N GLN A 43 17.83 -3.74 23.42
CA GLN A 43 16.72 -4.46 24.07
C GLN A 43 16.51 -3.91 25.48
N TYR A 44 15.41 -3.16 25.71
CA TYR A 44 14.88 -2.86 27.04
C TYR A 44 13.35 -3.05 27.03
N GLY A 45 12.84 -3.74 28.06
CA GLY A 45 11.51 -4.35 28.09
C GLY A 45 10.34 -3.38 27.94
N GLN A 46 9.39 -3.75 27.08
CA GLN A 46 8.11 -3.04 26.90
C GLN A 46 7.09 -3.54 27.93
N PRO A 47 6.35 -2.64 28.63
CA PRO A 47 5.20 -3.04 29.43
C PRO A 47 4.05 -3.49 28.51
N ALA A 48 3.36 -4.56 28.90
CA ALA A 48 2.26 -5.17 28.14
C ALA A 48 1.12 -4.17 27.89
N GLN A 49 0.85 -3.87 26.62
CA GLN A 49 -0.29 -3.05 26.22
C GLN A 49 -1.59 -3.88 26.24
N PRO A 50 -2.72 -3.33 26.71
CA PRO A 50 -4.01 -4.02 26.74
C PRO A 50 -4.55 -4.30 25.32
N PRO A 51 -5.35 -5.37 25.13
CA PRO A 51 -5.76 -5.83 23.81
C PRO A 51 -6.92 -4.99 23.28
N TYR A 52 -6.60 -3.85 22.67
CA TYR A 52 -7.55 -3.09 21.86
C TYR A 52 -7.60 -3.65 20.44
N GLY A 53 -8.81 -3.92 19.96
CA GLY A 53 -9.11 -4.60 18.70
C GLY A 53 -8.36 -4.04 17.50
N GLN A 54 -7.85 -4.95 16.68
CA GLN A 54 -7.13 -4.63 15.45
C GLN A 54 -8.06 -3.86 14.47
N PRO A 55 -7.64 -2.72 13.93
CA PRO A 55 -8.37 -2.08 12.83
C PRO A 55 -8.40 -2.99 11.59
N PRO A 56 -9.45 -2.97 10.75
CA PRO A 56 -9.70 -4.03 9.76
C PRO A 56 -8.71 -4.10 8.58
N TYR A 57 -7.77 -3.17 8.42
CA TYR A 57 -6.81 -3.19 7.34
C TYR A 57 -5.50 -2.56 7.81
N GLY A 58 -4.39 -3.26 7.57
CA GLY A 58 -3.04 -2.93 8.05
C GLY A 58 -2.63 -1.48 7.79
N GLY A 59 -2.66 -0.68 8.85
CA GLY A 59 -1.92 0.58 8.99
C GLY A 59 -0.43 0.32 9.29
N PRO A 60 0.38 1.37 9.50
CA PRO A 60 1.80 1.46 9.14
C PRO A 60 2.71 0.59 10.01
N GLY A 61 2.65 -0.72 9.81
CA GLY A 61 3.72 -1.65 10.12
C GLY A 61 4.66 -1.78 8.92
N PRO A 62 5.91 -2.22 9.13
CA PRO A 62 6.77 -2.63 8.02
C PRO A 62 6.07 -3.72 7.19
N LEU A 63 6.21 -3.65 5.86
CA LEU A 63 5.61 -4.64 4.95
C LEU A 63 6.13 -6.04 5.27
N SER A 64 5.22 -7.01 5.28
CA SER A 64 5.60 -8.41 5.42
C SER A 64 6.27 -8.95 4.15
N GLN A 65 7.08 -10.00 4.28
CA GLN A 65 7.73 -10.64 3.13
C GLN A 65 6.71 -11.17 2.11
N ASP A 66 5.55 -11.65 2.58
CA ASP A 66 4.46 -12.11 1.73
C ASP A 66 3.89 -10.96 0.90
N GLU A 67 3.68 -9.78 1.50
CA GLU A 67 3.18 -8.61 0.78
C GLU A 67 4.16 -8.14 -0.29
N ILE A 68 5.45 -8.11 0.01
CA ILE A 68 6.52 -7.80 -0.96
C ILE A 68 6.51 -8.81 -2.11
N THR A 69 6.41 -10.10 -1.77
CA THR A 69 6.38 -11.20 -2.76
C THR A 69 5.18 -11.04 -3.69
N TRP A 70 3.98 -10.86 -3.15
CA TRP A 70 2.76 -10.70 -3.96
C TRP A 70 2.69 -9.36 -4.71
N GLY A 71 3.22 -8.28 -4.13
CA GLY A 71 3.34 -6.99 -4.79
C GLY A 71 4.27 -7.04 -6.00
N SER A 72 5.42 -7.71 -5.90
CA SER A 72 6.31 -7.94 -7.04
C SER A 72 5.70 -8.92 -8.07
N ALA A 73 5.00 -9.96 -7.60
CA ALA A 73 4.32 -10.94 -8.45
C ALA A 73 3.26 -10.29 -9.34
N ALA A 74 2.60 -9.21 -8.89
CA ALA A 74 1.67 -8.46 -9.72
C ALA A 74 2.28 -7.94 -11.02
N HIS A 75 3.57 -7.59 -11.03
CA HIS A 75 4.26 -7.12 -12.23
C HIS A 75 4.89 -8.27 -13.00
N TRP A 76 5.54 -9.21 -12.32
CA TRP A 76 6.15 -10.38 -12.99
C TRP A 76 5.13 -11.26 -13.69
N SER A 77 3.95 -11.42 -13.10
CA SER A 77 2.85 -12.18 -13.70
C SER A 77 2.40 -11.60 -15.04
N ALA A 78 2.57 -10.30 -15.28
CA ALA A 78 2.26 -9.70 -16.57
C ALA A 78 3.22 -10.16 -17.68
N LEU A 79 4.51 -10.31 -17.38
CA LEU A 79 5.49 -10.85 -18.33
C LEU A 79 5.19 -12.31 -18.67
N VAL A 80 4.80 -13.11 -17.66
CA VAL A 80 4.42 -14.51 -17.88
C VAL A 80 3.14 -14.60 -18.70
N ALA A 81 2.12 -13.80 -18.37
CA ALA A 81 0.86 -13.79 -19.11
C ALA A 81 0.99 -13.19 -20.52
N ALA A 82 2.04 -12.43 -20.81
CA ALA A 82 2.32 -11.92 -22.15
C ALA A 82 2.63 -13.02 -23.16
N PHE A 83 3.16 -14.18 -22.74
CA PHE A 83 3.40 -15.33 -23.64
C PHE A 83 2.13 -15.90 -24.27
N VAL A 84 0.98 -15.68 -23.63
CA VAL A 84 -0.35 -16.04 -24.17
C VAL A 84 -1.12 -14.81 -24.67
N ALA A 85 -0.41 -13.72 -24.96
CA ALA A 85 -0.92 -12.43 -25.44
C ALA A 85 -1.92 -11.73 -24.49
N LEU A 86 -1.95 -12.10 -23.20
CA LEU A 86 -2.92 -11.60 -22.22
C LEU A 86 -2.22 -11.06 -20.97
N ALA A 87 -1.25 -10.16 -21.14
CA ALA A 87 -0.42 -9.63 -20.07
C ALA A 87 -1.20 -9.05 -18.87
N PHE A 88 -2.38 -8.47 -19.10
CA PHE A 88 -3.23 -7.92 -18.04
C PHE A 88 -3.83 -9.00 -17.10
N LEU A 89 -3.90 -10.27 -17.53
CA LEU A 89 -4.46 -11.34 -16.71
C LEU A 89 -3.60 -11.64 -15.47
N GLY A 90 -2.28 -11.53 -15.58
CA GLY A 90 -1.36 -11.72 -14.45
C GLY A 90 -1.72 -10.85 -13.24
N PRO A 91 -1.65 -9.52 -13.34
CA PRO A 91 -2.01 -8.62 -12.26
C PRO A 91 -3.48 -8.72 -11.85
N LEU A 92 -4.39 -9.02 -12.77
CA LEU A 92 -5.80 -9.26 -12.44
C LEU A 92 -5.96 -10.45 -11.48
N ILE A 93 -5.28 -11.57 -11.75
CA ILE A 93 -5.31 -12.74 -10.87
C ILE A 93 -4.71 -12.41 -9.50
N VAL A 94 -3.58 -11.68 -9.45
CA VAL A 94 -2.98 -11.24 -8.18
C VAL A 94 -3.94 -10.33 -7.41
N MET A 95 -4.60 -9.38 -8.08
CA MET A 95 -5.59 -8.48 -7.47
C MET A 95 -6.74 -9.27 -6.85
N LEU A 96 -7.29 -10.27 -7.56
CA LEU A 96 -8.44 -11.05 -7.10
C LEU A 96 -8.09 -12.04 -5.97
N THR A 97 -6.87 -12.56 -5.95
CA THR A 97 -6.45 -13.58 -4.97
C THR A 97 -5.89 -12.97 -3.68
N LYS A 98 -5.16 -11.86 -3.79
CA LYS A 98 -4.41 -11.26 -2.67
C LYS A 98 -4.70 -9.79 -2.42
N GLY A 99 -5.39 -9.10 -3.32
CA GLY A 99 -5.73 -7.68 -3.16
C GLY A 99 -6.71 -7.39 -2.03
N THR A 100 -7.51 -8.34 -1.57
CA THR A 100 -8.37 -8.16 -0.38
C THR A 100 -7.63 -8.42 0.94
N GLN A 101 -6.43 -9.01 0.89
CA GLN A 101 -5.65 -9.36 2.08
C GLN A 101 -4.64 -8.28 2.44
N SER A 102 -4.17 -7.52 1.45
CA SER A 102 -3.20 -6.44 1.66
C SER A 102 -3.48 -5.24 0.77
N ALA A 103 -3.53 -4.06 1.38
CA ALA A 103 -3.68 -2.79 0.68
C ALA A 103 -2.47 -2.51 -0.23
N TYR A 104 -1.26 -2.87 0.20
CA TYR A 104 -0.05 -2.76 -0.63
C TYR A 104 -0.15 -3.64 -1.88
N VAL A 105 -0.50 -4.92 -1.71
CA VAL A 105 -0.65 -5.84 -2.83
C VAL A 105 -1.74 -5.37 -3.78
N ARG A 106 -2.87 -4.85 -3.26
CA ARG A 106 -3.93 -4.27 -4.09
C ARG A 106 -3.43 -3.10 -4.90
N ARG A 107 -2.72 -2.15 -4.29
CA ARG A 107 -2.16 -0.99 -5.00
C ARG A 107 -1.20 -1.43 -6.10
N GLN A 108 -0.32 -2.39 -5.83
CA GLN A 108 0.61 -2.90 -6.85
C GLN A 108 -0.09 -3.63 -7.99
N ALA A 109 -1.10 -4.44 -7.68
CA ALA A 109 -1.89 -5.17 -8.66
C ALA A 109 -2.73 -4.24 -9.54
N VAL A 110 -3.39 -3.24 -8.95
CA VAL A 110 -4.15 -2.21 -9.68
C VAL A 110 -3.23 -1.37 -10.58
N GLU A 111 -2.08 -0.96 -10.07
CA GLU A 111 -1.08 -0.19 -10.81
C GLU A 111 -0.57 -0.98 -12.03
N SER A 112 -0.18 -2.24 -11.83
CA SER A 112 0.21 -3.15 -12.91
C SER A 112 -0.92 -3.35 -13.92
N LEU A 113 -2.13 -3.64 -13.46
CA LEU A 113 -3.31 -3.87 -14.31
C LEU A 113 -3.60 -2.65 -15.20
N ASN A 114 -3.62 -1.45 -14.61
CA ASN A 114 -3.81 -0.20 -15.35
C ASN A 114 -2.74 0.00 -16.42
N PHE A 115 -1.47 -0.29 -16.10
CA PHE A 115 -0.39 -0.19 -17.07
C PHE A 115 -0.54 -1.19 -18.22
N GLN A 116 -0.85 -2.46 -17.93
CA GLN A 116 -1.05 -3.49 -18.95
C GLN A 116 -2.19 -3.12 -19.91
N LEU A 117 -3.30 -2.61 -19.38
CA LEU A 117 -4.41 -2.13 -20.19
C LEU A 117 -4.04 -0.88 -21.00
N SER A 118 -3.25 0.03 -20.45
CA SER A 118 -2.75 1.21 -21.17
C SER A 118 -1.87 0.82 -22.35
N ILE A 119 -0.90 -0.07 -22.12
CA ILE A 119 -0.03 -0.60 -23.18
C ILE A 119 -0.83 -1.37 -24.23
N LEU A 120 -1.85 -2.14 -23.83
CA LEU A 120 -2.73 -2.82 -24.78
C LEU A 120 -3.42 -1.81 -25.71
N ILE A 121 -3.95 -0.72 -25.17
CA ILE A 121 -4.55 0.36 -25.96
C ILE A 121 -3.51 0.98 -26.91
N TYR A 122 -2.32 1.32 -26.41
CA TYR A 122 -1.24 1.87 -27.25
C TYR A 122 -0.80 0.89 -28.35
N GLY A 123 -0.79 -0.40 -28.05
CA GLY A 123 -0.51 -1.47 -29.02
C GLY A 123 -1.57 -1.55 -30.11
N ILE A 124 -2.86 -1.51 -29.75
CA ILE A 124 -3.97 -1.51 -30.72
C ILE A 124 -3.93 -0.27 -31.63
N VAL A 125 -3.69 0.91 -31.05
CA VAL A 125 -3.54 2.16 -31.83
C VAL A 125 -2.33 2.08 -32.76
N SER A 126 -1.19 1.59 -32.26
CA SER A 126 0.02 1.41 -33.08
C SER A 126 -0.20 0.41 -34.21
N LEU A 127 -0.94 -0.68 -33.96
CA LEU A 127 -1.31 -1.66 -34.96
C LEU A 127 -2.21 -1.06 -36.06
N ALA A 128 -3.19 -0.25 -35.68
CA ALA A 128 -4.03 0.47 -36.65
C ALA A 128 -3.20 1.45 -37.50
N LEU A 129 -2.21 2.12 -36.90
CA LEU A 129 -1.28 3.02 -37.60
C LEU A 129 -0.31 2.29 -38.55
N CYS A 130 -0.22 0.95 -38.52
CA CYS A 130 0.55 0.20 -39.52
C CYS A 130 -0.05 0.37 -40.92
N LEU A 131 -1.35 0.66 -41.05
CA LEU A 131 -2.00 0.92 -42.34
C LEU A 131 -1.40 2.14 -43.08
N VAL A 132 -0.80 3.07 -42.33
CA VAL A 132 -0.10 4.26 -42.85
C VAL A 132 1.41 4.20 -42.58
N LEU A 133 1.95 3.00 -42.38
CA LEU A 133 3.37 2.66 -42.15
C LEU A 133 3.99 3.17 -40.84
N ILE A 134 3.42 4.19 -40.18
CA ILE A 134 3.93 4.75 -38.91
C ILE A 134 3.92 3.70 -37.79
N GLY A 135 2.94 2.81 -37.78
CA GLY A 135 2.79 1.77 -36.76
C GLY A 135 3.99 0.82 -36.63
N PHE A 136 4.72 0.56 -37.72
CA PHE A 136 5.91 -0.29 -37.70
C PHE A 136 7.04 0.29 -36.83
N LEU A 137 7.12 1.62 -36.71
CA LEU A 137 8.06 2.28 -35.81
C LEU A 137 7.53 2.33 -34.38
N LEU A 138 6.22 2.54 -34.19
CA LEU A 138 5.62 2.68 -32.86
C LEU A 138 5.54 1.35 -32.10
N LEU A 139 5.20 0.23 -32.75
CA LEU A 139 5.09 -1.08 -32.13
C LEU A 139 6.35 -1.51 -31.34
N PRO A 140 7.58 -1.46 -31.90
CA PRO A 140 8.77 -1.80 -31.14
C PRO A 140 9.03 -0.82 -29.99
N ILE A 141 8.72 0.48 -30.15
CA ILE A 141 8.85 1.48 -29.08
C ILE A 141 7.91 1.13 -27.92
N VAL A 142 6.64 0.83 -28.20
CA VAL A 142 5.66 0.40 -27.19
C VAL A 142 6.14 -0.87 -26.48
N GLY A 143 6.64 -1.85 -27.22
CA GLY A 143 7.18 -3.09 -26.66
C GLY A 143 8.36 -2.87 -25.71
N VAL A 144 9.29 -1.99 -26.07
CA VAL A 144 10.44 -1.63 -25.21
C VAL A 144 9.99 -0.87 -23.97
N VAL A 145 9.12 0.13 -24.12
CA VAL A 145 8.55 0.91 -23.01
C VAL A 145 7.83 -0.02 -22.03
N TRP A 146 7.01 -0.93 -22.55
CA TRP A 146 6.32 -1.95 -21.76
C TRP A 146 7.29 -2.81 -20.94
N LEU A 147 8.30 -3.37 -21.61
CA LEU A 147 9.24 -4.29 -20.97
C LEU A 147 10.05 -3.59 -19.87
N VAL A 148 10.60 -2.41 -20.17
CA VAL A 148 11.45 -1.65 -19.25
C VAL A 148 10.67 -1.27 -18.00
N PHE A 149 9.49 -0.67 -18.15
CA PHE A 149 8.72 -0.24 -16.98
C PHE A 149 8.18 -1.41 -16.18
N THR A 150 7.77 -2.52 -16.83
CA THR A 150 7.30 -3.71 -16.10
C THR A 150 8.42 -4.28 -15.21
N ILE A 151 9.65 -4.37 -15.73
CA ILE A 151 10.80 -4.84 -14.95
C ILE A 151 11.13 -3.87 -13.81
N LEU A 152 11.18 -2.57 -14.08
CA LEU A 152 11.46 -1.56 -13.04
C LEU A 152 10.42 -1.59 -11.90
N ALA A 153 9.15 -1.74 -12.24
CA ALA A 153 8.08 -1.86 -11.27
C ALA A 153 8.21 -3.14 -10.44
N ALA A 154 8.52 -4.27 -11.11
CA ALA A 154 8.67 -5.55 -10.44
C ALA A 154 9.84 -5.57 -9.46
N VAL A 155 10.97 -4.97 -9.85
CA VAL A 155 12.16 -4.84 -8.99
C VAL A 155 11.88 -3.93 -7.79
N ARG A 156 11.29 -2.75 -8.00
CA ARG A 156 10.94 -1.83 -6.91
C ARG A 156 9.92 -2.40 -5.94
N ALA A 157 8.89 -3.07 -6.46
CA ALA A 157 7.91 -3.76 -5.63
C ALA A 157 8.54 -4.90 -4.82
N GLY A 158 9.60 -5.53 -5.35
CA GLY A 158 10.43 -6.52 -4.64
C GLY A 158 11.29 -5.93 -3.53
N GLN A 159 11.48 -4.61 -3.50
CA GLN A 159 12.12 -3.85 -2.43
C GLN A 159 11.09 -3.25 -1.44
N GLY A 160 9.79 -3.49 -1.66
CA GLY A 160 8.72 -2.89 -0.88
C GLY A 160 8.42 -1.43 -1.25
N GLU A 161 8.96 -0.94 -2.37
CA GLU A 161 8.73 0.42 -2.85
C GLU A 161 7.52 0.49 -3.79
N GLU A 162 6.79 1.60 -3.72
CA GLU A 162 5.74 1.88 -4.69
C GLU A 162 6.35 2.46 -5.98
N TYR A 163 5.98 1.85 -7.12
CA TYR A 163 6.35 2.36 -8.44
C TYR A 163 5.10 2.76 -9.21
N HIS A 164 5.05 4.03 -9.64
CA HIS A 164 4.02 4.51 -10.53
C HIS A 164 4.51 4.49 -11.97
N TYR A 165 3.77 3.79 -12.82
CA TYR A 165 4.08 3.75 -14.24
C TYR A 165 3.77 5.11 -14.88
N PRO A 166 4.74 5.74 -15.56
CA PRO A 166 4.46 6.91 -16.37
C PRO A 166 3.60 6.50 -17.58
N LEU A 167 2.79 7.43 -18.08
CA LEU A 167 1.87 7.21 -19.21
C LEU A 167 0.78 6.14 -18.97
N THR A 168 0.42 5.88 -17.71
CA THR A 168 -0.66 4.96 -17.36
C THR A 168 -2.00 5.66 -17.25
N ILE A 169 -3.01 5.06 -17.87
CA ILE A 169 -4.42 5.45 -17.76
C ILE A 169 -5.02 4.72 -16.55
N ARG A 170 -5.61 5.47 -15.61
CA ARG A 170 -6.24 4.94 -14.39
C ARG A 170 -7.65 4.46 -14.70
N MET A 171 -7.81 3.17 -14.97
CA MET A 171 -9.11 2.53 -15.24
C MET A 171 -9.71 1.88 -13.99
N VAL A 172 -8.85 1.36 -13.11
CA VAL A 172 -9.22 0.69 -11.86
C VAL A 172 -8.63 1.45 -10.66
N SER A 173 -9.41 1.55 -9.56
CA SER A 173 -9.05 2.24 -8.30
C SER A 173 -9.29 1.37 -7.07
#